data_AF-A0A857DJY2-F1
#
_entry.id   AF-A0A857DJY2-F1
#
_cell.length_a   1.000
_cell.length_b   1.000
_cell.length_c   1.000
_cell.angle_alpha   90.00
_cell.angle_beta   90.00
_cell.angle_gamma   90.00
#
_symmetry.space_group_name_H-M   'P 1'
#
loop_
_entity.id
_entity.type
_entity.pdbx_description
1 polymer ?
#
loop_
_entity_poly.entity_id
_entity_poly.type
_entity_poly.pdbx_seq_one_letter_code
_entity_poly.pdbx_strand_id
1 'polypeptide(L)'
;MKKILKRRILLAASTLIIVLAFVFILSDQMVANYMVNTTPEHIDAPGPGSRVLIIAPHPDDETLGAGMLIKKTLANGGKVKVVLMTNGDGYRVAAHLDYTKLTLTSKEYIHFGYTRQQESVKALASLGVPESDIIFLGYPDGGLASIWSSNWNSTSPYTSPYTQTDRSPYTNSFKKNRLYCGQNVVADLTQIIHDFQPTDIVMPHPNDKHPDHWATNAFTKYTLTVLNYSPQKEWLYLIHRGLWPSPEAGSQNKRDLAPPAKLLKTGTKWYALDLTDQEIKLKTEAIKLYHSQQKTLGFQMSCFAKQSELFGQYTDAKLISGMRMDSDITPNAGNILIQDPVQDKLLLDVDKGGDILAVYAEISKEGNLHLMIQTDQKMIKELNEYRYNLVFINKEKSSHLTLIVKGNEVYAQDPTTNTITRETANIYVSNQGGMSHLIINQSAFQQLEFGHYDHVFMDAESAFNSHLIDKTAWRMIGTR
;
A
#
# COMPACT_ATOMS: atom_id res chain seq x y z
N MET A 1 22.83 46.21 17.55
CA MET A 1 22.90 45.96 16.08
C MET A 1 23.73 44.74 15.68
N LYS A 2 25.03 44.63 16.02
CA LYS A 2 25.90 43.51 15.56
C LYS A 2 25.40 42.09 15.94
N LYS A 3 24.83 41.89 17.13
CA LYS A 3 24.24 40.59 17.54
C LYS A 3 23.00 40.19 16.73
N ILE A 4 22.12 41.15 16.40
CA ILE A 4 20.91 40.92 15.61
C ILE A 4 21.28 40.59 14.15
N LEU A 5 22.26 41.31 13.59
CA LEU A 5 22.77 41.03 12.25
C LEU A 5 23.43 39.64 12.16
N LYS A 6 24.28 39.27 13.12
CA LYS A 6 24.86 37.92 13.21
C LYS A 6 23.78 36.83 13.30
N ARG A 7 22.74 37.02 14.12
CA ARG A 7 21.63 36.06 14.25
C ARG A 7 20.83 35.91 12.95
N ARG A 8 20.59 37.01 12.22
CA ARG A 8 19.92 36.98 10.91
C ARG A 8 20.77 36.28 9.85
N ILE A 9 22.09 36.51 9.84
CA ILE A 9 23.02 35.81 8.94
C ILE A 9 23.07 34.31 9.25
N LEU A 10 23.14 33.93 10.53
CA LEU A 10 23.08 32.52 10.96
C LEU A 10 21.78 31.83 10.57
N LEU A 11 20.64 32.51 10.75
CA LEU A 11 19.33 32.01 10.31
C LEU A 11 19.28 31.83 8.79
N ALA A 12 19.69 32.84 8.02
CA ALA A 12 19.71 32.78 6.56
C ALA A 12 20.65 31.67 6.04
N ALA A 13 21.83 31.52 6.64
CA ALA A 13 22.76 30.44 6.31
C ALA A 13 22.18 29.07 6.65
N SER A 14 21.51 28.92 7.80
CA SER A 14 20.85 27.67 8.19
C SER A 14 19.69 27.32 7.25
N THR A 15 18.85 28.30 6.89
CA THR A 15 17.78 28.11 5.91
C THR A 15 18.36 27.72 4.55
N LEU A 16 19.42 28.37 4.09
CA LEU A 16 20.08 28.03 2.82
C LEU A 16 20.65 26.61 2.84
N ILE A 17 21.30 26.19 3.92
CA ILE A 17 21.80 24.81 4.09
C ILE A 17 20.64 23.81 4.04
N ILE A 18 19.53 24.07 4.72
CA ILE A 18 18.34 23.21 4.70
C ILE A 18 17.76 23.11 3.28
N VAL A 19 17.65 24.24 2.56
CA VAL A 19 17.15 24.26 1.19
C VAL A 19 18.09 23.49 0.25
N LEU A 20 19.41 23.70 0.37
CA LEU A 20 20.40 22.98 -0.45
C LEU A 20 20.41 21.48 -0.15
N ALA A 21 20.30 21.09 1.11
CA ALA A 21 20.17 19.68 1.50
C ALA A 21 18.90 19.05 0.95
N PHE A 22 17.77 19.77 1.01
CA PHE A 22 16.50 19.31 0.45
C PHE A 22 16.57 19.15 -1.08
N VAL A 23 17.14 20.12 -1.79
CA VAL A 23 17.38 20.04 -3.24
C VAL A 23 18.29 18.86 -3.58
N PHE A 24 19.35 18.64 -2.80
CA PHE A 24 20.25 17.51 -2.99
C PHE A 24 19.54 16.16 -2.83
N ILE A 25 18.76 15.97 -1.75
CA ILE A 25 18.00 14.73 -1.51
C ILE A 25 16.99 14.46 -2.63
N LEU A 26 16.24 15.48 -3.06
CA LEU A 26 15.30 15.34 -4.17
C LEU A 26 16.03 14.98 -5.48
N SER A 27 17.18 15.61 -5.75
CA SER A 27 17.98 15.32 -6.94
C SER A 27 18.54 13.90 -6.93
N ASP A 28 18.96 13.38 -5.77
CA ASP A 28 19.46 12.01 -5.64
C ASP A 28 18.38 10.97 -5.96
N GLN A 29 17.16 11.14 -5.44
CA GLN A 29 16.04 10.25 -5.76
C GLN A 29 15.67 10.28 -7.25
N MET A 30 15.71 11.46 -7.88
CA MET A 30 15.46 11.60 -9.31
C MET A 30 16.55 10.92 -10.13
N VAL A 31 17.82 11.17 -9.81
CA VAL A 31 18.97 10.55 -10.49
C VAL A 31 18.95 9.03 -10.32
N ALA A 32 18.70 8.52 -9.12
CA ALA A 32 18.62 7.08 -8.88
C ALA A 32 17.54 6.42 -9.75
N ASN A 33 16.34 7.03 -9.85
CA ASN A 33 15.27 6.54 -10.71
C ASN A 33 15.59 6.68 -12.21
N TYR A 34 16.24 7.77 -12.63
CA TYR A 34 16.66 7.99 -14.02
C TYR A 34 17.73 6.99 -14.46
N MET A 35 18.62 6.59 -13.55
CA MET A 35 19.71 5.65 -13.80
C MET A 35 19.28 4.18 -13.71
N VAL A 36 18.01 3.89 -13.38
CA VAL A 36 17.50 2.52 -13.42
C VAL A 36 17.54 2.03 -14.86
N ASN A 37 18.41 1.05 -15.08
CA ASN A 37 18.51 0.34 -16.34
C ASN A 37 18.12 -1.13 -16.13
N THR A 38 16.81 -1.36 -16.03
CA THR A 38 16.23 -2.70 -16.01
C THR A 38 15.45 -2.91 -17.29
N THR A 39 15.44 -4.13 -17.81
CA THR A 39 14.56 -4.58 -18.88
C THR A 39 13.53 -5.54 -18.25
N PRO A 40 12.36 -5.03 -17.81
CA PRO A 40 11.29 -5.89 -17.31
C PRO A 40 10.91 -6.95 -18.35
N GLU A 41 10.37 -8.08 -17.89
CA GLU A 41 9.83 -9.09 -18.81
C GLU A 41 8.56 -8.56 -19.48
N HIS A 42 8.46 -8.69 -20.79
CA HIS A 42 7.31 -8.17 -21.53
C HIS A 42 6.13 -9.13 -21.43
N ILE A 43 4.92 -8.58 -21.25
CA ILE A 43 3.67 -9.35 -21.14
C ILE A 43 2.68 -8.94 -22.21
N ASP A 44 1.85 -9.89 -22.61
CA ASP A 44 0.68 -9.64 -23.44
C ASP A 44 -0.55 -9.37 -22.56
N ALA A 45 -1.47 -8.56 -23.08
CA ALA A 45 -2.76 -8.36 -22.43
C ALA A 45 -3.62 -9.64 -22.52
N PRO A 46 -4.39 -9.98 -21.48
CA PRO A 46 -5.26 -11.17 -21.47
C PRO A 46 -6.22 -11.25 -22.67
N GLY A 47 -6.49 -12.48 -23.12
CA GLY A 47 -7.28 -12.77 -24.33
C GLY A 47 -8.64 -13.42 -24.07
N PRO A 48 -9.20 -14.15 -25.05
CA PRO A 48 -10.50 -14.79 -24.92
C PRO A 48 -10.59 -15.72 -23.70
N GLY A 49 -11.69 -15.62 -22.96
CA GLY A 49 -11.91 -16.41 -21.73
C GLY A 49 -11.36 -15.79 -20.44
N SER A 50 -10.51 -14.77 -20.54
CA SER A 50 -10.05 -14.01 -19.38
C SER A 50 -11.16 -13.13 -18.79
N ARG A 51 -11.12 -12.97 -17.46
CA ARG A 51 -11.97 -12.07 -16.68
C ARG A 51 -11.07 -11.26 -15.77
N VAL A 52 -10.70 -10.06 -16.20
CA VAL A 52 -9.76 -9.18 -15.50
C VAL A 52 -10.54 -8.24 -14.58
N LEU A 53 -10.27 -8.31 -13.28
CA LEU A 53 -10.83 -7.39 -12.29
C LEU A 53 -9.77 -6.36 -11.91
N ILE A 54 -10.01 -5.10 -12.26
CA ILE A 54 -9.19 -3.97 -11.83
C ILE A 54 -9.76 -3.45 -10.51
N ILE A 55 -8.94 -3.34 -9.48
CA ILE A 55 -9.31 -2.77 -8.18
C ILE A 55 -8.46 -1.52 -7.97
N ALA A 56 -9.10 -0.36 -8.06
CA ALA A 56 -8.48 0.95 -7.98
C ALA A 56 -8.89 1.71 -6.71
N PRO A 57 -7.94 2.28 -5.94
CA PRO A 57 -8.24 3.07 -4.76
C PRO A 57 -9.10 4.30 -5.06
N HIS A 58 -8.71 5.08 -6.08
CA HIS A 58 -9.33 6.36 -6.44
C HIS A 58 -9.68 6.45 -7.94
N PRO A 59 -10.63 7.34 -8.31
CA PRO A 59 -10.93 7.68 -9.71
C PRO A 59 -9.77 8.35 -10.44
N ASP A 60 -8.94 7.56 -11.14
CA ASP A 60 -7.80 7.91 -11.99
C ASP A 60 -6.78 6.76 -12.03
N ASP A 61 -6.60 6.09 -10.88
CA ASP A 61 -5.64 4.99 -10.70
C ASP A 61 -5.83 3.85 -11.70
N GLU A 62 -7.07 3.51 -12.04
CA GLU A 62 -7.40 2.47 -13.01
C GLU A 62 -6.82 2.77 -14.39
N THR A 63 -6.84 4.05 -14.78
CA THR A 63 -6.32 4.52 -16.07
C THR A 63 -4.82 4.74 -16.00
N LEU A 64 -4.31 5.29 -14.91
CA LEU A 64 -2.87 5.52 -14.72
C LEU A 64 -2.10 4.20 -14.67
N GLY A 65 -2.57 3.24 -13.89
CA GLY A 65 -1.92 1.96 -13.65
C GLY A 65 -2.16 0.93 -14.74
N ALA A 66 -3.37 0.85 -15.31
CA ALA A 66 -3.78 -0.27 -16.16
C ALA A 66 -4.65 0.12 -17.38
N GLY A 67 -4.64 1.39 -17.80
CA GLY A 67 -5.52 1.87 -18.87
C GLY A 67 -5.39 1.11 -20.20
N MET A 68 -4.16 0.79 -20.63
CA MET A 68 -3.95 0.03 -21.87
C MET A 68 -4.11 -1.47 -21.67
N LEU A 69 -3.79 -2.02 -20.50
CA LEU A 69 -4.16 -3.39 -20.14
C LEU A 69 -5.67 -3.61 -20.29
N ILE A 70 -6.49 -2.69 -19.77
CA ILE A 70 -7.95 -2.69 -19.90
C ILE A 70 -8.35 -2.70 -21.38
N LYS A 71 -7.88 -1.71 -22.15
CA LYS A 71 -8.25 -1.55 -23.56
C LYS A 71 -7.87 -2.78 -24.40
N LYS A 72 -6.64 -3.28 -24.22
CA LYS A 72 -6.13 -4.43 -24.96
C LYS A 72 -6.85 -5.72 -24.59
N THR A 73 -7.15 -5.92 -23.31
CA THR A 73 -7.93 -7.09 -22.86
C THR A 73 -9.28 -7.16 -23.57
N LEU A 74 -10.01 -6.03 -23.61
CA LEU A 74 -11.29 -5.94 -24.29
C LEU A 74 -11.15 -6.16 -25.81
N ALA A 75 -10.13 -5.57 -26.42
CA ALA A 75 -9.84 -5.75 -27.85
C ALA A 75 -9.49 -7.21 -28.20
N ASN A 76 -8.87 -7.94 -27.28
CA ASN A 76 -8.54 -9.35 -27.42
C ASN A 76 -9.73 -10.29 -27.09
N GLY A 77 -10.92 -9.77 -26.78
CA GLY A 77 -12.12 -10.56 -26.47
C GLY A 77 -12.20 -11.07 -25.03
N GLY A 78 -11.36 -10.54 -24.13
CA GLY A 78 -11.49 -10.73 -22.68
C GLY A 78 -12.60 -9.87 -22.07
N LYS A 79 -12.89 -10.09 -20.80
CA LYS A 79 -13.85 -9.26 -20.02
C LYS A 79 -13.11 -8.46 -18.97
N VAL A 80 -13.52 -7.22 -18.76
CA VAL A 80 -12.95 -6.33 -17.74
C VAL A 80 -14.07 -5.81 -16.84
N LYS A 81 -13.84 -5.82 -15.53
CA LYS A 81 -14.60 -5.02 -14.56
C LYS A 81 -13.64 -4.13 -13.78
N VAL A 82 -14.09 -2.93 -13.44
CA VAL A 82 -13.32 -1.97 -12.66
C VAL A 82 -14.06 -1.66 -11.36
N VAL A 83 -13.38 -1.83 -10.24
CA VAL A 83 -13.87 -1.54 -8.89
C VAL A 83 -13.10 -0.36 -8.33
N LEU A 84 -13.81 0.70 -7.97
CA LEU A 84 -13.27 1.90 -7.36
C LEU A 84 -13.59 1.84 -5.86
N MET A 85 -12.56 1.73 -5.03
CA MET A 85 -12.71 1.58 -3.58
C MET A 85 -13.32 2.83 -2.96
N THR A 86 -12.80 4.00 -3.34
CA THR A 86 -13.26 5.31 -2.89
C THR A 86 -13.75 6.15 -4.08
N ASN A 87 -14.33 7.31 -3.80
CA ASN A 87 -14.72 8.28 -4.82
C ASN A 87 -13.77 9.46 -4.94
N GLY A 88 -12.62 9.42 -4.24
CA GLY A 88 -11.63 10.50 -4.29
C GLY A 88 -12.13 11.85 -3.77
N ASP A 89 -13.11 11.81 -2.87
CA ASP A 89 -13.86 12.94 -2.32
C ASP A 89 -13.09 13.70 -1.23
N GLY A 90 -11.97 13.17 -0.76
CA GLY A 90 -11.14 13.72 0.31
C GLY A 90 -9.88 14.44 -0.16
N TYR A 91 -9.60 14.47 -1.48
CA TYR A 91 -8.44 15.17 -2.01
C TYR A 91 -8.61 16.70 -1.94
N ARG A 92 -8.29 17.26 -0.78
CA ARG A 92 -8.54 18.65 -0.41
C ARG A 92 -8.03 19.63 -1.45
N VAL A 93 -6.78 19.51 -1.90
CA VAL A 93 -6.16 20.52 -2.77
C VAL A 93 -6.92 20.65 -4.10
N ALA A 94 -7.24 19.51 -4.73
CA ALA A 94 -8.05 19.51 -5.95
C ALA A 94 -9.46 20.05 -5.70
N ALA A 95 -10.13 19.60 -4.63
CA ALA A 95 -11.46 20.07 -4.30
C ALA A 95 -11.50 21.59 -4.07
N HIS A 96 -10.56 22.16 -3.32
CA HIS A 96 -10.54 23.61 -3.05
C HIS A 96 -10.27 24.43 -4.33
N LEU A 97 -9.46 23.92 -5.25
CA LEU A 97 -9.19 24.55 -6.55
C LEU A 97 -10.36 24.41 -7.53
N ASP A 98 -11.12 23.33 -7.45
CA ASP A 98 -12.29 23.12 -8.29
C ASP A 98 -13.43 24.07 -7.91
N TYR A 99 -13.72 24.18 -6.61
CA TYR A 99 -14.73 25.10 -6.09
C TYR A 99 -14.23 26.53 -5.93
N THR A 100 -12.93 26.78 -6.06
CA THR A 100 -12.28 28.09 -5.80
C THR A 100 -12.58 28.64 -4.39
N LYS A 101 -12.57 27.78 -3.37
CA LYS A 101 -12.89 28.12 -1.97
C LYS A 101 -11.80 27.68 -1.00
N LEU A 102 -11.60 28.44 0.08
CA LEU A 102 -10.65 28.13 1.16
C LEU A 102 -11.19 27.11 2.19
N THR A 103 -12.51 26.94 2.26
CA THR A 103 -13.18 25.94 3.09
C THR A 103 -14.33 25.33 2.32
N LEU A 104 -14.51 24.02 2.45
CA LEU A 104 -15.58 23.27 1.81
C LEU A 104 -16.46 22.61 2.87
N THR A 105 -17.75 22.54 2.58
CA THR A 105 -18.75 21.79 3.35
C THR A 105 -18.71 20.30 3.01
N SER A 106 -19.25 19.46 3.88
CA SER A 106 -19.37 18.02 3.62
C SER A 106 -20.15 17.71 2.33
N LYS A 107 -21.20 18.48 2.03
CA LYS A 107 -21.98 18.34 0.78
C LYS A 107 -21.15 18.63 -0.47
N GLU A 108 -20.22 19.58 -0.41
CA GLU A 108 -19.33 19.92 -1.53
C GLU A 108 -18.29 18.82 -1.77
N TYR A 109 -17.74 18.20 -0.70
CA TYR A 109 -16.91 17.01 -0.87
C TYR A 109 -17.68 15.83 -1.47
N ILE A 110 -18.92 15.59 -1.03
CA ILE A 110 -19.78 14.56 -1.64
C ILE A 110 -20.01 14.87 -3.12
N HIS A 111 -20.33 16.12 -3.47
CA HIS A 111 -20.52 16.52 -4.86
C HIS A 111 -19.23 16.37 -5.68
N PHE A 112 -18.06 16.70 -5.12
CA PHE A 112 -16.76 16.46 -5.73
C PHE A 112 -16.53 14.98 -6.04
N GLY A 113 -16.91 14.08 -5.12
CA GLY A 113 -16.88 12.64 -5.37
C GLY A 113 -17.73 12.23 -6.57
N TYR A 114 -18.96 12.74 -6.72
CA TYR A 114 -19.77 12.48 -7.93
C TYR A 114 -19.11 13.03 -9.21
N THR A 115 -18.47 14.19 -9.16
CA THR A 115 -17.70 14.72 -10.29
C THR A 115 -16.60 13.74 -10.70
N ARG A 116 -15.79 13.27 -9.74
CA ARG A 116 -14.72 12.30 -10.00
C ARG A 116 -15.23 10.95 -10.51
N GLN A 117 -16.36 10.46 -10.00
CA GLN A 117 -16.99 9.25 -10.56
C GLN A 117 -17.31 9.42 -12.04
N GLN A 118 -17.88 10.56 -12.44
CA GLN A 118 -18.20 10.84 -13.84
C GLN A 118 -16.96 10.98 -14.72
N GLU A 119 -15.83 11.44 -14.16
CA GLU A 119 -14.54 11.47 -14.85
C GLU A 119 -14.03 10.05 -15.14
N SER A 120 -14.04 9.15 -14.14
CA SER A 120 -13.72 7.73 -14.35
C SER A 120 -14.64 7.07 -15.37
N VAL A 121 -15.97 7.30 -15.30
CA VAL A 121 -16.92 6.76 -16.28
C VAL A 121 -16.55 7.19 -17.70
N LYS A 122 -16.26 8.48 -17.92
CA LYS A 122 -15.86 8.99 -19.24
C LYS A 122 -14.52 8.42 -19.71
N ALA A 123 -13.53 8.37 -18.82
CA ALA A 123 -12.21 7.85 -19.13
C ALA A 123 -12.27 6.36 -19.51
N LEU A 124 -12.93 5.55 -18.68
CA LEU A 124 -13.10 4.12 -18.90
C LEU A 124 -13.97 3.81 -20.13
N ALA A 125 -15.00 4.60 -20.40
CA ALA A 125 -15.77 4.49 -21.64
C ALA A 125 -14.90 4.73 -22.89
N SER A 126 -13.96 5.69 -22.84
CA SER A 126 -13.01 5.92 -23.95
C SER A 126 -12.04 4.75 -24.16
N LEU A 127 -11.84 3.92 -23.13
CA LEU A 127 -11.04 2.69 -23.17
C LEU A 127 -11.86 1.44 -23.53
N GLY A 128 -13.18 1.57 -23.65
CA GLY A 128 -14.10 0.51 -24.07
C GLY A 128 -14.86 -0.18 -22.94
N VAL A 129 -14.70 0.25 -21.69
CA VAL A 129 -15.43 -0.33 -20.55
C VAL A 129 -16.85 0.24 -20.51
N PRO A 130 -17.90 -0.59 -20.54
CA PRO A 130 -19.27 -0.11 -20.38
C PRO A 130 -19.53 0.32 -18.93
N GLU A 131 -20.39 1.30 -18.72
CA GLU A 131 -20.70 1.83 -17.38
C GLU A 131 -21.20 0.74 -16.40
N SER A 132 -21.90 -0.28 -16.90
CA SER A 132 -22.36 -1.43 -16.11
C SER A 132 -21.24 -2.31 -15.53
N ASP A 133 -20.02 -2.15 -16.03
CA ASP A 133 -18.81 -2.86 -15.56
C ASP A 133 -17.92 -1.97 -14.69
N ILE A 134 -18.38 -0.78 -14.33
CA ILE A 134 -17.72 0.15 -13.39
C ILE A 134 -18.48 0.12 -12.06
N ILE A 135 -17.80 -0.24 -10.98
CA ILE A 135 -18.39 -0.42 -9.65
C ILE A 135 -17.76 0.57 -8.68
N PHE A 136 -18.56 1.48 -8.11
CA PHE A 136 -18.12 2.36 -7.04
C PHE A 136 -18.51 1.76 -5.68
N LEU A 137 -17.55 1.47 -4.82
CA LEU A 137 -17.86 0.99 -3.46
C LEU A 137 -18.24 2.14 -2.53
N GLY A 138 -17.65 3.31 -2.75
CA GLY A 138 -17.96 4.54 -2.03
C GLY A 138 -17.49 4.56 -0.57
N TYR A 139 -16.38 3.88 -0.27
CA TYR A 139 -15.62 4.04 0.97
C TYR A 139 -14.91 5.42 1.00
N PRO A 140 -14.49 5.91 2.18
CA PRO A 140 -14.01 7.28 2.32
C PRO A 140 -12.56 7.42 1.83
N ASP A 141 -12.32 8.43 0.99
CA ASP A 141 -10.98 8.82 0.57
C ASP A 141 -10.11 9.24 1.77
N GLY A 142 -8.88 8.71 1.81
CA GLY A 142 -7.93 8.81 2.91
C GLY A 142 -8.22 7.90 4.11
N GLY A 143 -9.30 7.12 4.06
CA GLY A 143 -9.78 6.35 5.20
C GLY A 143 -9.48 4.85 5.17
N LEU A 144 -9.08 4.26 4.03
CA LEU A 144 -8.97 2.79 3.92
C LEU A 144 -7.92 2.21 4.86
N ALA A 145 -6.80 2.91 5.05
CA ALA A 145 -5.77 2.51 6.02
C ALA A 145 -6.30 2.49 7.46
N SER A 146 -7.12 3.47 7.85
CA SER A 146 -7.74 3.50 9.19
C SER A 146 -8.78 2.39 9.34
N ILE A 147 -9.56 2.14 8.27
CA ILE A 147 -10.52 1.04 8.20
C ILE A 147 -9.83 -0.32 8.36
N TRP A 148 -8.68 -0.50 7.72
CA TRP A 148 -7.84 -1.69 7.85
C TRP A 148 -7.28 -1.86 9.27
N SER A 149 -6.65 -0.82 9.80
CA SER A 149 -5.85 -0.93 11.02
C SER A 149 -6.63 -0.77 12.32
N SER A 150 -7.82 -0.15 12.31
CA SER A 150 -8.49 0.25 13.58
C SER A 150 -10.01 0.23 13.52
N ASN A 151 -10.63 0.39 12.35
CA ASN A 151 -12.09 0.38 12.19
C ASN A 151 -12.57 -0.90 11.48
N TRP A 152 -12.15 -2.06 11.96
CA TRP A 152 -12.53 -3.34 11.36
C TRP A 152 -14.02 -3.67 11.57
N ASN A 153 -14.53 -3.45 12.78
CA ASN A 153 -15.86 -3.86 13.20
C ASN A 153 -16.94 -2.80 12.87
N SER A 154 -18.13 -3.26 12.51
CA SER A 154 -19.29 -2.39 12.26
C SER A 154 -19.77 -1.58 13.49
N THR A 155 -19.37 -1.96 14.70
CA THR A 155 -19.66 -1.23 15.94
C THR A 155 -18.78 0.00 16.14
N SER A 156 -17.67 0.11 15.40
CA SER A 156 -16.76 1.26 15.44
C SER A 156 -16.37 1.68 14.00
N PRO A 157 -17.35 2.15 13.20
CA PRO A 157 -17.09 2.58 11.84
C PRO A 157 -16.21 3.84 11.83
N TYR A 158 -15.40 3.98 10.79
CA TYR A 158 -14.61 5.18 10.55
C TYR A 158 -15.51 6.34 10.12
N THR A 159 -15.31 7.54 10.67
CA THR A 159 -16.01 8.75 10.24
C THR A 159 -15.08 9.59 9.37
N SER A 160 -15.47 9.86 8.12
CA SER A 160 -14.67 10.72 7.23
C SER A 160 -14.61 12.16 7.77
N PRO A 161 -13.42 12.75 7.92
CA PRO A 161 -13.31 14.16 8.31
C PRO A 161 -13.80 15.11 7.21
N TYR A 162 -13.95 14.63 5.97
CA TYR A 162 -14.36 15.44 4.82
C TYR A 162 -15.88 15.44 4.65
N THR A 163 -16.46 14.25 4.49
CA THR A 163 -17.90 14.08 4.29
C THR A 163 -18.70 14.02 5.59
N GLN A 164 -18.02 13.96 6.74
CA GLN A 164 -18.61 13.97 8.09
C GLN A 164 -19.66 12.86 8.31
N THR A 165 -19.42 11.70 7.69
CA THR A 165 -20.30 10.52 7.76
C THR A 165 -19.46 9.27 7.99
N ASP A 166 -20.08 8.28 8.63
CA ASP A 166 -19.54 6.95 8.93
C ASP A 166 -19.96 5.88 7.91
N ARG A 167 -20.64 6.31 6.85
CA ARG A 167 -21.21 5.46 5.79
C ARG A 167 -21.26 6.16 4.46
N SER A 168 -21.34 5.35 3.41
CA SER A 168 -21.36 5.82 2.02
C SER A 168 -22.54 6.77 1.77
N PRO A 169 -22.29 8.06 1.42
CA PRO A 169 -23.35 9.03 1.16
C PRO A 169 -23.86 8.96 -0.29
N TYR A 170 -23.31 8.06 -1.12
CA TYR A 170 -23.59 8.00 -2.54
C TYR A 170 -24.74 7.04 -2.85
N THR A 171 -25.65 7.47 -3.72
CA THR A 171 -26.83 6.68 -4.09
C THR A 171 -26.51 5.54 -5.05
N ASN A 172 -25.39 5.63 -5.75
CA ASN A 172 -24.88 4.65 -6.72
C ASN A 172 -23.76 3.76 -6.15
N SER A 173 -23.47 3.82 -4.85
CA SER A 173 -22.55 2.86 -4.23
C SER A 173 -23.06 1.43 -4.40
N PHE A 174 -22.14 0.48 -4.61
CA PHE A 174 -22.42 -0.94 -4.74
C PHE A 174 -23.38 -1.46 -3.66
N LYS A 175 -23.20 -0.98 -2.43
CA LYS A 175 -24.19 -1.06 -1.34
C LYS A 175 -24.52 0.34 -0.83
N LYS A 176 -25.80 0.70 -0.85
CA LYS A 176 -26.28 1.98 -0.31
C LYS A 176 -26.06 2.06 1.21
N ASN A 177 -25.68 3.22 1.72
CA ASN A 177 -25.49 3.49 3.15
C ASN A 177 -24.54 2.50 3.87
N ARG A 178 -23.57 1.95 3.13
CA ARG A 178 -22.59 0.98 3.65
C ARG A 178 -21.71 1.63 4.71
N LEU A 179 -21.65 1.06 5.91
CA LEU A 179 -20.77 1.54 6.99
C LEU A 179 -19.31 1.39 6.60
N TYR A 180 -18.49 2.36 6.98
CA TYR A 180 -17.06 2.39 6.76
C TYR A 180 -16.32 1.52 7.78
N CYS A 181 -16.37 0.21 7.61
CA CYS A 181 -15.63 -0.74 8.42
C CYS A 181 -15.02 -1.88 7.59
N GLY A 182 -13.95 -2.49 8.10
CA GLY A 182 -13.17 -3.51 7.38
C GLY A 182 -14.01 -4.73 6.97
N GLN A 183 -14.88 -5.22 7.86
CA GLN A 183 -15.81 -6.33 7.57
C GLN A 183 -16.67 -6.06 6.33
N ASN A 184 -17.11 -4.82 6.13
CA ASN A 184 -17.93 -4.46 4.98
C ASN A 184 -17.12 -4.40 3.69
N VAL A 185 -15.88 -3.90 3.74
CA VAL A 185 -14.97 -3.88 2.57
C VAL A 185 -14.75 -5.31 2.08
N VAL A 186 -14.40 -6.22 2.99
CA VAL A 186 -14.20 -7.65 2.69
C VAL A 186 -15.47 -8.28 2.13
N ALA A 187 -16.63 -8.00 2.73
CA ALA A 187 -17.89 -8.57 2.25
C ALA A 187 -18.29 -8.06 0.85
N ASP A 188 -17.99 -6.80 0.51
CA ASP A 188 -18.25 -6.26 -0.82
C ASP A 188 -17.29 -6.84 -1.87
N LEU A 189 -15.98 -6.86 -1.58
CA LEU A 189 -14.99 -7.49 -2.44
C LEU A 189 -15.28 -8.99 -2.62
N THR A 190 -15.72 -9.66 -1.55
CA THR A 190 -16.14 -11.07 -1.59
C THR A 190 -17.24 -11.28 -2.60
N GLN A 191 -18.31 -10.48 -2.51
CA GLN A 191 -19.42 -10.61 -3.44
C GLN A 191 -18.96 -10.36 -4.88
N ILE A 192 -18.16 -9.32 -5.13
CA ILE A 192 -17.70 -8.98 -6.48
C ILE A 192 -16.81 -10.09 -7.07
N ILE A 193 -15.84 -10.60 -6.30
CA ILE A 193 -14.95 -11.68 -6.72
C ILE A 193 -15.75 -12.95 -6.97
N HIS A 194 -16.69 -13.28 -6.08
CA HIS A 194 -17.57 -14.43 -6.24
C HIS A 194 -18.44 -14.32 -7.50
N ASP A 195 -19.07 -13.17 -7.74
CA ASP A 195 -20.01 -12.98 -8.85
C ASP A 195 -19.29 -12.90 -10.21
N PHE A 196 -18.09 -12.31 -10.24
CA PHE A 196 -17.32 -12.13 -11.47
C PHE A 196 -16.35 -13.29 -11.77
N GLN A 197 -15.91 -14.03 -10.75
CA GLN A 197 -14.92 -15.11 -10.83
C GLN A 197 -13.67 -14.67 -11.61
N PRO A 198 -12.92 -13.62 -11.22
CA PRO A 198 -11.81 -13.12 -12.02
C PRO A 198 -10.71 -14.16 -12.27
N THR A 199 -10.23 -14.27 -13.51
CA THR A 199 -9.00 -15.03 -13.82
C THR A 199 -7.76 -14.25 -13.43
N ASP A 200 -7.83 -12.92 -13.52
CA ASP A 200 -6.74 -12.00 -13.25
C ASP A 200 -7.26 -10.88 -12.35
N ILE A 201 -6.48 -10.51 -11.34
CA ILE A 201 -6.76 -9.34 -10.50
C ILE A 201 -5.61 -8.36 -10.63
N VAL A 202 -5.95 -7.10 -10.90
CA VAL A 202 -5.00 -5.99 -11.01
C VAL A 202 -5.26 -5.03 -9.86
N MET A 203 -4.26 -4.78 -9.01
CA MET A 203 -4.41 -3.99 -7.79
C MET A 203 -3.14 -3.18 -7.49
N PRO A 204 -3.17 -2.19 -6.58
CA PRO A 204 -1.97 -1.45 -6.23
C PRO A 204 -0.89 -2.35 -5.62
N HIS A 205 0.36 -1.98 -5.82
CA HIS A 205 1.51 -2.61 -5.21
C HIS A 205 1.52 -2.34 -3.69
N PRO A 206 1.86 -3.31 -2.83
CA PRO A 206 1.79 -3.13 -1.37
C PRO A 206 2.86 -2.18 -0.81
N ASN A 207 3.89 -1.85 -1.60
CA ASN A 207 4.87 -0.80 -1.30
C ASN A 207 4.50 0.59 -1.88
N ASP A 208 3.28 0.76 -2.40
CA ASP A 208 2.76 2.08 -2.74
C ASP A 208 2.62 2.91 -1.45
N LYS A 209 3.05 4.18 -1.49
CA LYS A 209 3.14 5.02 -0.30
C LYS A 209 1.80 5.65 0.09
N HIS A 210 0.81 5.65 -0.79
CA HIS A 210 -0.48 6.22 -0.44
C HIS A 210 -1.25 5.27 0.51
N PRO A 211 -1.78 5.77 1.65
CA PRO A 211 -2.51 4.96 2.63
C PRO A 211 -3.60 4.08 2.04
N ASP A 212 -4.42 4.63 1.13
CA ASP A 212 -5.48 3.86 0.49
C ASP A 212 -4.97 2.82 -0.51
N HIS A 213 -3.78 2.99 -1.10
CA HIS A 213 -3.26 2.08 -2.12
C HIS A 213 -2.79 0.78 -1.49
N TRP A 214 -1.87 0.86 -0.51
CA TRP A 214 -1.43 -0.35 0.18
C TRP A 214 -2.58 -1.00 0.96
N ALA A 215 -3.54 -0.23 1.49
CA ALA A 215 -4.71 -0.79 2.16
C ALA A 215 -5.64 -1.53 1.18
N THR A 216 -5.79 -1.04 -0.04
CA THR A 216 -6.53 -1.75 -1.10
C THR A 216 -5.89 -3.09 -1.45
N ASN A 217 -4.55 -3.15 -1.53
CA ASN A 217 -3.83 -4.41 -1.66
C ASN A 217 -4.11 -5.35 -0.47
N ALA A 218 -4.01 -4.82 0.76
CA ALA A 218 -4.24 -5.56 1.99
C ALA A 218 -5.65 -6.18 2.05
N PHE A 219 -6.70 -5.39 1.78
CA PHE A 219 -8.07 -5.89 1.71
C PHE A 219 -8.27 -6.95 0.62
N THR A 220 -7.65 -6.76 -0.54
CA THR A 220 -7.77 -7.71 -1.65
C THR A 220 -7.10 -9.05 -1.29
N LYS A 221 -5.84 -9.04 -0.84
CA LYS A 221 -5.13 -10.27 -0.44
C LYS A 221 -5.83 -10.98 0.71
N TYR A 222 -6.31 -10.23 1.70
CA TYR A 222 -7.10 -10.77 2.79
C TYR A 222 -8.36 -11.47 2.27
N THR A 223 -9.12 -10.81 1.37
CA THR A 223 -10.36 -11.35 0.82
C THR A 223 -10.11 -12.63 0.02
N LEU A 224 -9.08 -12.65 -0.83
CA LEU A 224 -8.69 -13.84 -1.59
C LEU A 224 -8.36 -15.04 -0.68
N THR A 225 -7.68 -14.76 0.43
CA THR A 225 -7.29 -15.78 1.40
C THR A 225 -8.49 -16.37 2.13
N VAL A 226 -9.40 -15.51 2.62
CA VAL A 226 -10.64 -15.95 3.28
C VAL A 226 -11.52 -16.77 2.34
N LEU A 227 -11.59 -16.40 1.05
CA LEU A 227 -12.34 -17.14 0.05
C LEU A 227 -11.65 -18.43 -0.40
N ASN A 228 -10.38 -18.64 -0.03
CA ASN A 228 -9.53 -19.65 -0.64
C ASN A 228 -9.61 -19.58 -2.18
N TYR A 229 -9.59 -18.35 -2.72
CA TYR A 229 -9.70 -18.07 -4.14
C TYR A 229 -8.32 -17.69 -4.69
N SER A 230 -7.86 -18.43 -5.68
CA SER A 230 -6.56 -18.17 -6.33
C SER A 230 -6.80 -17.78 -7.80
N PRO A 231 -6.71 -16.48 -8.16
CA PRO A 231 -6.71 -16.11 -9.57
C PRO A 231 -5.47 -16.70 -10.26
N GLN A 232 -5.52 -16.81 -11.59
CA GLN A 232 -4.37 -17.26 -12.37
C GLN A 232 -3.20 -16.28 -12.27
N LYS A 233 -3.52 -14.97 -12.18
CA LYS A 233 -2.54 -13.90 -12.03
C LYS A 233 -3.04 -12.84 -11.06
N GLU A 234 -2.13 -12.38 -10.21
CA GLU A 234 -2.23 -11.13 -9.46
C GLU A 234 -1.22 -10.16 -10.06
N TRP A 235 -1.67 -9.02 -10.60
CA TRP A 235 -0.84 -7.98 -11.19
C TRP A 235 -0.84 -6.75 -10.30
N LEU A 236 0.35 -6.19 -10.05
CA LEU A 236 0.53 -5.07 -9.15
C LEU A 236 0.95 -3.83 -9.92
N TYR A 237 0.13 -2.79 -9.96
CA TYR A 237 0.54 -1.50 -10.52
C TYR A 237 1.00 -0.56 -9.39
N LEU A 238 1.77 0.48 -9.73
CA LEU A 238 2.28 1.44 -8.75
C LEU A 238 1.93 2.86 -9.20
N ILE A 239 1.51 3.71 -8.27
CA ILE A 239 1.19 5.12 -8.55
C ILE A 239 2.03 6.05 -7.68
N HIS A 240 2.11 5.82 -6.36
CA HIS A 240 2.81 6.72 -5.45
C HIS A 240 4.07 6.10 -4.86
N ARG A 241 5.24 6.64 -5.26
CA ARG A 241 6.53 6.23 -4.70
C ARG A 241 7.57 7.35 -4.71
N GLY A 242 7.52 8.23 -3.71
CA GLY A 242 8.43 9.38 -3.65
C GLY A 242 8.24 10.28 -4.87
N LEU A 243 9.32 10.60 -5.58
CA LEU A 243 9.27 11.37 -6.83
C LEU A 243 9.07 10.51 -8.09
N TRP A 244 8.74 9.23 -7.95
CA TRP A 244 8.45 8.36 -9.08
C TRP A 244 6.99 8.52 -9.55
N PRO A 245 6.72 8.51 -10.86
CA PRO A 245 7.69 8.51 -11.97
C PRO A 245 8.43 9.86 -12.10
N SER A 246 9.74 9.81 -12.41
CA SER A 246 10.61 11.01 -12.40
C SER A 246 10.12 12.09 -13.39
N PRO A 247 10.07 13.39 -13.02
CA PRO A 247 9.68 14.51 -13.89
C PRO A 247 10.43 14.66 -15.23
N GLU A 248 11.66 14.15 -15.33
CA GLU A 248 12.42 14.06 -16.59
C GLU A 248 11.74 13.12 -17.61
N ALA A 249 10.73 12.38 -17.14
CA ALA A 249 9.74 11.64 -17.87
C ALA A 249 8.49 12.50 -18.17
N GLY A 250 8.63 13.77 -18.51
CA GLY A 250 7.57 14.50 -19.20
C GLY A 250 7.11 13.77 -20.48
N SER A 251 5.95 14.15 -21.03
CA SER A 251 5.29 13.45 -22.16
C SER A 251 6.13 13.31 -23.44
N GLN A 252 7.28 13.99 -23.53
CA GLN A 252 8.20 13.97 -24.66
C GLN A 252 9.25 12.84 -24.57
N ASN A 253 9.53 12.34 -23.37
CA ASN A 253 10.45 11.23 -23.16
C ASN A 253 9.64 9.93 -23.13
N LYS A 254 9.58 9.22 -24.27
CA LYS A 254 8.75 8.03 -24.43
C LYS A 254 9.31 6.77 -23.77
N ARG A 255 10.53 6.78 -23.20
CA ARG A 255 11.16 5.59 -22.59
C ARG A 255 10.20 4.82 -21.68
N ASP A 256 10.46 3.52 -21.57
CA ASP A 256 9.74 2.62 -20.67
C ASP A 256 9.60 3.18 -19.26
N LEU A 257 8.47 2.84 -18.64
CA LEU A 257 8.21 3.19 -17.25
C LEU A 257 9.04 2.26 -16.36
N ALA A 258 10.30 2.62 -16.11
CA ALA A 258 11.20 1.82 -15.29
C ALA A 258 10.70 1.70 -13.83
N PRO A 259 10.91 0.55 -13.15
CA PRO A 259 10.61 0.41 -11.74
C PRO A 259 11.35 1.43 -10.88
N PRO A 260 10.77 1.87 -9.74
CA PRO A 260 11.50 2.72 -8.81
C PRO A 260 12.75 2.02 -8.28
N ALA A 261 13.88 2.73 -8.25
CA ALA A 261 15.18 2.18 -7.85
C ALA A 261 15.14 1.50 -6.48
N LYS A 262 14.39 2.10 -5.54
CA LYS A 262 14.23 1.59 -4.17
C LYS A 262 13.50 0.26 -4.10
N LEU A 263 12.68 -0.10 -5.08
CA LEU A 263 11.92 -1.36 -5.06
C LEU A 263 12.63 -2.53 -5.75
N LEU A 264 13.75 -2.31 -6.44
CA LEU A 264 14.44 -3.35 -7.20
C LEU A 264 14.92 -4.55 -6.36
N LYS A 265 15.14 -4.33 -5.05
CA LYS A 265 15.63 -5.35 -4.11
C LYS A 265 14.56 -5.84 -3.13
N THR A 266 13.27 -5.61 -3.42
CA THR A 266 12.17 -5.96 -2.50
C THR A 266 11.48 -7.28 -2.86
N GLY A 267 12.06 -8.05 -3.78
CA GLY A 267 11.51 -9.34 -4.26
C GLY A 267 10.42 -9.22 -5.33
N THR A 268 10.04 -8.01 -5.74
CA THR A 268 9.08 -7.81 -6.85
C THR A 268 9.73 -8.17 -8.19
N LYS A 269 9.10 -9.10 -8.91
CA LYS A 269 9.39 -9.35 -10.32
C LYS A 269 8.59 -8.37 -11.17
N TRP A 270 9.29 -7.57 -11.96
CA TRP A 270 8.70 -6.50 -12.77
C TRP A 270 8.45 -6.94 -14.21
N TYR A 271 7.35 -6.46 -14.76
CA TYR A 271 6.86 -6.75 -16.09
C TYR A 271 6.43 -5.46 -16.80
N ALA A 272 6.51 -5.46 -18.13
CA ALA A 272 6.11 -4.34 -18.97
C ALA A 272 5.05 -4.79 -19.98
N LEU A 273 3.96 -4.05 -20.09
CA LEU A 273 3.03 -4.16 -21.22
C LEU A 273 3.39 -3.08 -22.23
N ASP A 274 3.84 -3.45 -23.42
CA ASP A 274 4.26 -2.48 -24.44
C ASP A 274 3.09 -1.71 -25.02
N LEU A 275 3.29 -0.43 -25.31
CA LEU A 275 2.32 0.47 -25.91
C LEU A 275 2.85 1.02 -27.24
N THR A 276 1.99 0.96 -28.27
CA THR A 276 2.22 1.68 -29.53
C THR A 276 1.99 3.18 -29.37
N ASP A 277 2.51 3.98 -30.30
CA ASP A 277 2.30 5.44 -30.28
C ASP A 277 0.82 5.86 -30.26
N GLN A 278 -0.05 5.08 -30.91
CA GLN A 278 -1.49 5.30 -30.88
C GLN A 278 -2.07 5.01 -29.49
N GLU A 279 -1.62 3.94 -28.83
CA GLU A 279 -2.04 3.57 -27.47
C GLU A 279 -1.56 4.59 -26.43
N ILE A 280 -0.33 5.09 -26.56
CA ILE A 280 0.18 6.18 -25.71
C ILE A 280 -0.71 7.42 -25.86
N LYS A 281 -1.10 7.78 -27.10
CA LYS A 281 -2.00 8.90 -27.35
C LYS A 281 -3.37 8.69 -26.71
N LEU A 282 -3.96 7.50 -26.88
CA LEU A 282 -5.25 7.17 -26.28
C LEU A 282 -5.20 7.20 -24.75
N LYS A 283 -4.14 6.64 -24.14
CA LYS A 283 -3.92 6.72 -22.69
C LYS A 283 -3.81 8.18 -22.23
N THR A 284 -3.07 9.00 -22.97
CA THR A 284 -2.92 10.44 -22.69
C THR A 284 -4.26 11.16 -22.75
N GLU A 285 -5.11 10.84 -23.73
CA GLU A 285 -6.45 11.42 -23.88
C GLU A 285 -7.37 10.98 -22.73
N ALA A 286 -7.33 9.69 -22.35
CA ALA A 286 -8.08 9.18 -21.21
C ALA A 286 -7.67 9.85 -19.88
N ILE A 287 -6.36 10.00 -19.64
CA ILE A 287 -5.83 10.70 -18.45
C ILE A 287 -6.33 12.16 -18.38
N LYS A 288 -6.48 12.84 -19.51
CA LYS A 288 -6.94 14.24 -19.53
C LYS A 288 -8.42 14.41 -19.16
N LEU A 289 -9.22 13.34 -19.17
CA LEU A 289 -10.64 13.39 -18.80
C LEU A 289 -10.87 13.55 -17.29
N TYR A 290 -9.85 13.31 -16.47
CA TYR A 290 -9.85 13.60 -15.03
C TYR A 290 -9.57 15.09 -14.77
N HIS A 291 -10.46 15.96 -15.25
CA HIS A 291 -10.30 17.41 -15.23
C HIS A 291 -10.05 17.99 -13.84
N SER A 292 -10.73 17.45 -12.82
CA SER A 292 -10.56 17.82 -11.42
C SER A 292 -9.13 17.64 -10.91
N GLN A 293 -8.40 16.68 -11.49
CA GLN A 293 -7.02 16.34 -11.12
C GLN A 293 -5.98 17.10 -11.96
N GLN A 294 -6.36 17.57 -13.16
CA GLN A 294 -5.39 18.20 -14.08
C GLN A 294 -4.73 19.46 -13.50
N LYS A 295 -5.47 20.27 -12.74
CA LYS A 295 -4.95 21.53 -12.17
C LYS A 295 -3.86 21.31 -11.12
N THR A 296 -3.85 20.15 -10.46
CA THR A 296 -2.94 19.83 -9.36
C THR A 296 -1.89 18.82 -9.78
N LEU A 297 -2.31 17.74 -10.42
CA LEU A 297 -1.51 16.55 -10.71
C LEU A 297 -1.29 16.33 -12.20
N GLY A 298 -1.81 17.17 -13.09
CA GLY A 298 -1.77 16.92 -14.54
C GLY A 298 -0.38 16.62 -15.11
N PHE A 299 0.66 17.31 -14.63
CA PHE A 299 2.04 17.00 -15.00
C PHE A 299 2.47 15.60 -14.52
N GLN A 300 2.25 15.28 -13.25
CA GLN A 300 2.59 13.97 -12.67
C GLN A 300 1.80 12.84 -13.34
N MET A 301 0.50 13.02 -13.56
CA MET A 301 -0.35 12.05 -14.26
C MET A 301 0.14 11.81 -15.69
N SER A 302 0.63 12.84 -16.39
CA SER A 302 1.17 12.70 -17.75
C SER A 302 2.41 11.82 -17.83
N CYS A 303 3.13 11.64 -16.70
CA CYS A 303 4.30 10.78 -16.63
C CYS A 303 3.95 9.29 -16.68
N PHE A 304 2.67 8.90 -16.57
CA PHE A 304 2.20 7.51 -16.73
C PHE A 304 1.85 7.14 -18.18
N ALA A 305 1.88 8.10 -19.10
CA ALA A 305 1.73 7.84 -20.53
C ALA A 305 3.11 7.58 -21.17
N LYS A 306 3.61 6.34 -21.04
CA LYS A 306 4.94 5.89 -21.47
C LYS A 306 4.85 4.76 -22.51
N GLN A 307 6.00 4.33 -23.05
CA GLN A 307 6.09 3.17 -23.96
C GLN A 307 5.63 1.85 -23.35
N SER A 308 5.49 1.80 -22.03
CA SER A 308 4.99 0.62 -21.34
C SER A 308 4.15 0.98 -20.11
N GLU A 309 3.21 0.10 -19.76
CA GLU A 309 2.62 0.02 -18.42
C GLU A 309 3.41 -0.95 -17.57
N LEU A 310 3.75 -0.54 -16.35
CA LEU A 310 4.60 -1.31 -15.44
C LEU A 310 3.74 -2.11 -14.46
N PHE A 311 3.99 -3.41 -14.39
CA PHE A 311 3.35 -4.31 -13.45
C PHE A 311 4.39 -5.07 -12.62
N GLY A 312 4.00 -5.47 -11.42
CA GLY A 312 4.79 -6.30 -10.52
C GLY A 312 4.05 -7.57 -10.14
N GLN A 313 4.81 -8.60 -9.77
CA GLN A 313 4.32 -9.75 -9.02
C GLN A 313 5.29 -10.04 -7.88
N TYR A 314 4.79 -10.54 -6.75
CA TYR A 314 5.61 -11.13 -5.71
C TYR A 314 5.08 -12.51 -5.34
N THR A 315 5.96 -13.33 -4.78
CA THR A 315 5.57 -14.62 -4.22
C THR A 315 5.28 -14.44 -2.74
N ASP A 316 4.16 -14.98 -2.26
CA ASP A 316 3.83 -14.99 -0.84
C ASP A 316 4.96 -15.70 -0.06
N ALA A 317 5.34 -15.12 1.07
CA ALA A 317 6.41 -15.67 1.90
C ALA A 317 5.95 -16.99 2.55
N LYS A 318 6.90 -17.84 2.91
CA LYS A 318 6.61 -19.10 3.62
C LYS A 318 7.33 -19.12 4.94
N LEU A 319 6.60 -19.43 5.99
CA LEU A 319 7.18 -19.65 7.30
C LEU A 319 7.91 -20.99 7.28
N ILE A 320 9.20 -20.96 7.55
CA ILE A 320 9.99 -22.19 7.70
C ILE A 320 9.84 -22.75 9.12
N SER A 321 9.90 -24.08 9.25
CA SER A 321 9.68 -24.75 10.53
C SER A 321 10.61 -25.96 10.73
N GLY A 322 11.07 -26.14 11.97
CA GLY A 322 11.70 -27.38 12.44
C GLY A 322 13.12 -27.65 11.93
N MET A 323 13.77 -26.66 11.29
CA MET A 323 15.12 -26.84 10.72
C MET A 323 16.23 -26.57 11.74
N ARG A 324 16.09 -25.55 12.60
CA ARG A 324 17.09 -25.10 13.57
C ARG A 324 16.59 -25.15 15.01
N MET A 325 17.51 -25.32 15.96
CA MET A 325 17.24 -25.15 17.40
C MET A 325 17.09 -23.66 17.71
N ASP A 326 16.39 -23.30 18.79
CA ASP A 326 16.22 -21.89 19.23
C ASP A 326 17.54 -21.10 19.25
N SER A 327 18.63 -21.73 19.73
CA SER A 327 19.96 -21.11 19.87
C SER A 327 20.62 -20.76 18.55
N ASP A 328 20.21 -21.40 17.45
CA ASP A 328 20.87 -21.31 16.15
C ASP A 328 20.11 -20.39 15.18
N ILE A 329 18.91 -19.94 15.56
CA ILE A 329 18.07 -19.09 14.71
C ILE A 329 18.65 -17.69 14.65
N THR A 330 19.07 -17.33 13.44
CA THR A 330 19.57 -16.00 13.09
C THR A 330 19.03 -15.60 11.71
N PRO A 331 18.97 -14.29 11.39
CA PRO A 331 18.54 -13.82 10.07
C PRO A 331 19.37 -14.42 8.92
N ASN A 332 18.68 -14.95 7.91
CA ASN A 332 19.29 -15.43 6.67
C ASN A 332 18.27 -15.43 5.52
N ALA A 333 18.74 -15.76 4.31
CA ALA A 333 17.88 -15.78 3.12
C ALA A 333 16.73 -16.82 3.19
N GLY A 334 16.84 -17.85 4.05
CA GLY A 334 15.83 -18.89 4.19
C GLY A 334 14.68 -18.54 5.14
N ASN A 335 14.85 -17.56 6.03
CA ASN A 335 13.81 -17.13 6.99
C ASN A 335 13.37 -15.69 6.82
N ILE A 336 13.76 -15.04 5.71
CA ILE A 336 13.29 -13.70 5.40
C ILE A 336 11.84 -13.72 4.89
N LEU A 337 11.01 -12.86 5.46
CA LEU A 337 9.61 -12.71 5.08
C LEU A 337 9.38 -11.43 4.27
N ILE A 338 10.00 -10.33 4.70
CA ILE A 338 9.81 -9.00 4.12
C ILE A 338 11.17 -8.35 3.93
N GLN A 339 11.42 -7.86 2.73
CA GLN A 339 12.53 -6.94 2.44
C GLN A 339 11.96 -5.55 2.23
N ASP A 340 12.45 -4.60 3.00
CA ASP A 340 11.91 -3.25 3.01
C ASP A 340 12.91 -2.23 2.43
N PRO A 341 12.43 -1.27 1.63
CA PRO A 341 13.28 -0.27 1.01
C PRO A 341 13.71 0.83 2.00
N VAL A 342 14.99 0.85 2.34
CA VAL A 342 15.56 1.83 3.28
C VAL A 342 15.63 3.27 2.77
N GLN A 343 15.70 4.20 3.74
CA GLN A 343 15.85 5.65 3.57
C GLN A 343 14.76 6.22 2.66
N ASP A 344 13.58 5.62 2.65
CA ASP A 344 12.55 5.95 1.70
C ASP A 344 11.66 7.14 2.15
N LYS A 345 11.75 7.54 3.42
CA LYS A 345 11.14 8.76 4.00
C LYS A 345 12.21 9.76 4.44
N LEU A 346 11.95 11.05 4.22
CA LEU A 346 12.84 12.18 4.57
C LEU A 346 13.24 12.23 6.06
N LEU A 347 12.43 11.66 6.97
CA LEU A 347 12.71 11.63 8.41
C LEU A 347 13.68 10.49 8.82
N LEU A 348 13.90 9.49 7.97
CA LEU A 348 14.75 8.33 8.26
C LEU A 348 16.26 8.65 8.19
N ASP A 349 16.62 9.80 7.60
CA ASP A 349 18.00 10.30 7.63
C ASP A 349 18.45 10.75 9.04
N VAL A 350 17.49 10.97 9.96
CA VAL A 350 17.73 11.49 11.32
C VAL A 350 17.75 10.38 12.39
N ASP A 351 16.95 9.32 12.23
CA ASP A 351 16.98 8.13 13.11
C ASP A 351 16.98 6.83 12.29
N LYS A 352 18.19 6.40 11.89
CA LYS A 352 18.42 5.15 11.16
C LYS A 352 18.17 3.89 11.99
N GLY A 353 17.95 4.02 13.30
CA GLY A 353 17.49 2.93 14.17
C GLY A 353 16.01 2.60 13.98
N GLY A 354 15.24 3.47 13.32
CA GLY A 354 13.86 3.23 12.93
C GLY A 354 13.67 2.75 11.49
N ASP A 355 14.69 2.77 10.65
CA ASP A 355 14.60 2.36 9.23
C ASP A 355 14.65 0.84 9.12
N ILE A 356 13.53 0.21 8.77
CA ILE A 356 13.42 -1.25 8.72
C ILE A 356 14.10 -1.73 7.43
N LEU A 357 15.02 -2.68 7.55
CA LEU A 357 15.67 -3.35 6.42
C LEU A 357 14.89 -4.59 6.00
N ALA A 358 14.49 -5.40 6.98
CA ALA A 358 13.90 -6.70 6.74
C ALA A 358 13.18 -7.25 7.97
N VAL A 359 12.22 -8.13 7.71
CA VAL A 359 11.51 -8.91 8.71
C VAL A 359 11.76 -10.39 8.45
N TYR A 360 12.08 -11.15 9.49
CA TYR A 360 12.36 -12.57 9.43
C TYR A 360 11.46 -13.35 10.38
N ALA A 361 11.14 -14.59 10.01
CA ALA A 361 10.48 -15.51 10.92
C ALA A 361 10.84 -16.98 10.68
N GLU A 362 10.86 -17.74 11.77
CA GLU A 362 11.10 -19.18 11.76
C GLU A 362 10.47 -19.84 12.99
N ILE A 363 9.93 -21.03 12.80
CA ILE A 363 9.56 -21.92 13.91
C ILE A 363 10.72 -22.86 14.19
N SER A 364 11.23 -22.86 15.42
CA SER A 364 12.33 -23.74 15.83
C SER A 364 11.92 -25.21 15.95
N LYS A 365 12.89 -26.10 16.20
CA LYS A 365 12.65 -27.52 16.52
C LYS A 365 11.86 -27.71 17.81
N GLU A 366 12.02 -26.78 18.73
CA GLU A 366 11.29 -26.70 20.00
C GLU A 366 9.86 -26.19 19.81
N GLY A 367 9.51 -25.73 18.59
CA GLY A 367 8.17 -25.23 18.26
C GLY A 367 7.93 -23.78 18.64
N ASN A 368 8.97 -23.03 19.00
CA ASN A 368 8.88 -21.61 19.33
C ASN A 368 8.92 -20.77 18.05
N LEU A 369 8.11 -19.71 17.98
CA LEU A 369 8.12 -18.78 16.86
C LEU A 369 9.13 -17.66 17.13
N HIS A 370 10.10 -17.53 16.25
CA HIS A 370 11.03 -16.41 16.21
C HIS A 370 10.51 -15.38 15.21
N LEU A 371 10.31 -14.14 15.65
CA LEU A 371 10.03 -12.97 14.80
C LEU A 371 11.14 -11.94 14.99
N MET A 372 11.66 -11.39 13.91
CA MET A 372 12.80 -10.49 13.96
C MET A 372 12.63 -9.29 13.02
N ILE A 373 12.83 -8.06 13.52
CA ILE A 373 12.90 -6.82 12.72
C ILE A 373 14.33 -6.30 12.71
N GLN A 374 14.94 -6.26 11.53
CA GLN A 374 16.28 -5.72 11.31
C GLN A 374 16.19 -4.28 10.83
N THR A 375 17.01 -3.41 11.41
CA THR A 375 17.07 -1.98 11.11
C THR A 375 18.43 -1.57 10.54
N ASP A 376 18.47 -0.49 9.76
CA ASP A 376 19.70 0.01 9.08
C ASP A 376 20.83 0.29 10.08
N GLN A 377 20.49 0.86 11.24
CA GLN A 377 21.45 1.11 12.31
C GLN A 377 21.00 0.57 13.67
N LYS A 378 21.88 0.75 14.67
CA LYS A 378 21.63 0.32 16.04
C LYS A 378 20.39 1.01 16.61
N MET A 379 19.59 0.25 17.34
CA MET A 379 18.38 0.72 18.00
C MET A 379 18.71 1.62 19.19
N ILE A 380 17.97 2.71 19.38
CA ILE A 380 18.03 3.53 20.60
C ILE A 380 16.96 2.99 21.56
N LYS A 381 17.38 2.06 22.44
CA LYS A 381 16.50 1.21 23.25
C LYS A 381 15.38 1.93 24.02
N GLU A 382 15.59 3.18 24.42
CA GLU A 382 14.64 3.96 25.24
C GLU A 382 13.60 4.71 24.42
N LEU A 383 13.82 4.89 23.11
CA LEU A 383 13.02 5.77 22.26
C LEU A 383 12.32 5.04 21.10
N ASN A 384 12.89 3.92 20.63
CA ASN A 384 12.31 3.13 19.55
C ASN A 384 11.29 2.11 20.08
N GLU A 385 10.12 2.08 19.45
CA GLU A 385 9.10 1.03 19.58
C GLU A 385 9.04 0.24 18.27
N TYR A 386 8.94 -1.09 18.35
CA TYR A 386 8.77 -1.95 17.17
C TYR A 386 7.44 -2.69 17.28
N ARG A 387 6.67 -2.71 16.21
CA ARG A 387 5.36 -3.35 16.16
C ARG A 387 5.36 -4.46 15.12
N TYR A 388 4.88 -5.63 15.51
CA TYR A 388 4.59 -6.74 14.62
C TYR A 388 3.07 -6.83 14.52
N ASN A 389 2.48 -6.35 13.42
CA ASN A 389 1.04 -6.48 13.23
C ASN A 389 0.75 -7.78 12.48
N LEU A 390 -0.20 -8.53 13.00
CA LEU A 390 -0.50 -9.89 12.57
C LEU A 390 -2.01 -10.00 12.40
N VAL A 391 -2.43 -10.46 11.24
CA VAL A 391 -3.81 -10.86 10.97
C VAL A 391 -3.80 -12.34 10.68
N PHE A 392 -4.44 -13.08 11.56
CA PHE A 392 -4.58 -14.51 11.44
C PHE A 392 -5.83 -14.84 10.64
N ILE A 393 -5.71 -15.77 9.69
CA ILE A 393 -6.79 -16.08 8.76
C ILE A 393 -6.97 -17.59 8.64
N ASN A 394 -8.21 -18.06 8.84
CA ASN A 394 -8.67 -19.37 8.43
C ASN A 394 -10.05 -19.24 7.76
N LYS A 395 -10.61 -20.37 7.35
CA LYS A 395 -11.89 -20.41 6.62
C LYS A 395 -13.09 -19.89 7.42
N GLU A 396 -13.02 -19.85 8.75
CA GLU A 396 -14.16 -19.57 9.62
C GLU A 396 -14.03 -18.25 10.40
N LYS A 397 -12.81 -17.81 10.69
CA LYS A 397 -12.51 -16.66 11.53
C LYS A 397 -11.23 -15.95 11.12
N SER A 398 -11.16 -14.69 11.53
CA SER A 398 -9.94 -13.90 11.51
C SER A 398 -9.75 -13.21 12.85
N SER A 399 -8.50 -13.11 13.29
CA SER A 399 -8.14 -12.33 14.48
C SER A 399 -6.98 -11.41 14.18
N HIS A 400 -6.95 -10.27 14.87
CA HIS A 400 -5.90 -9.26 14.71
C HIS A 400 -5.12 -9.17 16.02
N LEU A 401 -3.81 -9.11 15.90
CA LEU A 401 -2.90 -8.97 17.03
C LEU A 401 -1.74 -8.05 16.63
N THR A 402 -1.45 -7.08 17.46
CA THR A 402 -0.23 -6.28 17.35
C THR A 402 0.65 -6.57 18.55
N LEU A 403 1.87 -7.05 18.32
CA LEU A 403 2.89 -7.20 19.36
C LEU A 403 3.81 -5.97 19.33
N ILE A 404 3.82 -5.21 20.42
CA ILE A 404 4.59 -3.96 20.56
C ILE A 404 5.78 -4.22 21.48
N VAL A 405 6.99 -4.06 20.97
CA VAL A 405 8.25 -4.17 21.72
C VAL A 405 8.73 -2.78 22.09
N LYS A 406 8.85 -2.51 23.39
CA LYS A 406 9.42 -1.26 23.94
C LYS A 406 10.54 -1.60 24.92
N GLY A 407 11.79 -1.25 24.58
CA GLY A 407 12.94 -1.66 25.39
C GLY A 407 13.05 -3.18 25.48
N ASN A 408 12.83 -3.77 26.66
CA ASN A 408 12.80 -5.24 26.84
C ASN A 408 11.38 -5.75 27.16
N GLU A 409 10.36 -4.91 27.00
CA GLU A 409 8.98 -5.24 27.33
C GLU A 409 8.16 -5.50 26.06
N VAL A 410 7.14 -6.35 26.19
CA VAL A 410 6.19 -6.67 25.13
C VAL A 410 4.79 -6.33 25.58
N TYR A 411 4.01 -5.78 24.68
CA TYR A 411 2.59 -5.51 24.86
C TYR A 411 1.83 -6.16 23.71
N ALA A 412 0.73 -6.84 24.01
CA ALA A 412 -0.24 -7.27 23.02
C ALA A 412 -1.34 -6.21 22.90
N GLN A 413 -1.70 -5.87 21.67
CA GLN A 413 -2.80 -4.99 21.36
C GLN A 413 -3.78 -5.72 20.44
N ASP A 414 -5.06 -5.70 20.80
CA ASP A 414 -6.14 -5.98 19.85
C ASP A 414 -6.48 -4.65 19.15
N PRO A 415 -6.13 -4.49 17.86
CA PRO A 415 -6.33 -3.23 17.15
C PRO A 415 -7.81 -2.93 16.91
N THR A 416 -8.71 -3.91 17.07
CA THR A 416 -10.15 -3.73 16.87
C THR A 416 -10.86 -3.16 18.10
N THR A 417 -10.30 -3.36 19.28
CA THR A 417 -10.80 -2.81 20.56
C THR A 417 -9.89 -1.73 21.14
N ASN A 418 -8.68 -1.56 20.61
CA ASN A 418 -7.60 -0.76 21.17
C ASN A 418 -7.22 -1.13 22.61
N THR A 419 -7.52 -2.36 23.02
CA THR A 419 -7.11 -2.89 24.32
C THR A 419 -5.64 -3.26 24.26
N ILE A 420 -4.85 -2.75 25.21
CA ILE A 420 -3.41 -3.05 25.32
C ILE A 420 -3.15 -3.76 26.64
N THR A 421 -2.55 -4.94 26.59
CA THR A 421 -2.12 -5.73 27.75
C THR A 421 -0.62 -5.91 27.72
N ARG A 422 0.02 -5.76 28.89
CA ARG A 422 1.46 -6.07 29.02
C ARG A 422 1.61 -7.58 29.07
N GLU A 423 2.36 -8.13 28.12
CA GLU A 423 2.64 -9.56 28.05
C GLU A 423 3.90 -9.89 28.83
N THR A 424 3.78 -10.78 29.81
CA THR A 424 4.89 -11.14 30.72
C THR A 424 5.16 -12.64 30.77
N ALA A 425 4.28 -13.45 30.19
CA ALA A 425 4.43 -14.90 30.16
C ALA A 425 4.82 -15.36 28.75
N ASN A 426 5.88 -16.16 28.66
CA ASN A 426 6.20 -16.99 27.47
C ASN A 426 6.57 -16.22 26.18
N ILE A 427 6.85 -14.91 26.28
CA ILE A 427 7.43 -14.12 25.19
C ILE A 427 8.76 -13.53 25.68
N TYR A 428 9.84 -13.79 24.94
CA TYR A 428 11.17 -13.30 25.25
C TYR A 428 11.63 -12.29 24.20
N VAL A 429 12.30 -11.22 24.64
CA VAL A 429 12.86 -10.19 23.77
C VAL A 429 14.38 -10.19 23.89
N SER A 430 15.05 -10.23 22.75
CA SER A 430 16.49 -10.00 22.64
C SER A 430 16.75 -8.84 21.68
N ASN A 431 17.06 -7.68 22.23
CA ASN A 431 17.34 -6.47 21.46
C ASN A 431 18.85 -6.21 21.44
N GLN A 432 19.50 -6.53 20.32
CA GLN A 432 20.95 -6.41 20.13
C GLN A 432 21.29 -5.71 18.82
N GLY A 433 22.15 -4.70 18.87
CA GLY A 433 22.54 -3.95 17.67
C GLY A 433 21.32 -3.29 16.99
N GLY A 434 21.12 -3.58 15.70
CA GLY A 434 19.96 -3.17 14.89
C GLY A 434 18.93 -4.28 14.73
N MET A 435 18.77 -5.15 15.73
CA MET A 435 17.88 -6.32 15.67
C MET A 435 16.95 -6.34 16.87
N SER A 436 15.64 -6.25 16.59
CA SER A 436 14.58 -6.60 17.53
C SER A 436 14.22 -8.06 17.31
N HIS A 437 14.43 -8.93 18.29
CA HIS A 437 14.14 -10.36 18.19
C HIS A 437 13.16 -10.79 19.28
N LEU A 438 11.98 -11.24 18.84
CA LEU A 438 10.92 -11.77 19.65
C LEU A 438 10.90 -13.30 19.54
N ILE A 439 10.87 -14.00 20.68
CA ILE A 439 10.69 -15.45 20.75
C ILE A 439 9.39 -15.72 21.50
N ILE A 440 8.42 -16.29 20.80
CA ILE A 440 7.12 -16.68 21.34
C ILE A 440 7.15 -18.18 21.59
N ASN A 441 7.06 -18.59 22.85
CA ASN A 441 7.12 -20.01 23.21
C ASN A 441 5.95 -20.78 22.60
N GLN A 442 6.16 -22.05 22.24
CA GLN A 442 5.14 -22.94 21.67
C GLN A 442 3.82 -22.92 22.44
N SER A 443 3.85 -22.93 23.78
CA SER A 443 2.62 -22.94 24.59
C SER A 443 1.82 -21.64 24.44
N ALA A 444 2.49 -20.49 24.35
CA ALA A 444 1.86 -19.21 24.07
C ALA A 444 1.48 -19.09 22.60
N PHE A 445 2.32 -19.53 21.68
CA PHE A 445 2.07 -19.55 20.25
C PHE A 445 0.81 -20.34 19.88
N GLN A 446 0.60 -21.51 20.49
CA GLN A 446 -0.62 -22.31 20.31
C GLN A 446 -1.86 -21.65 20.94
N GLN A 447 -1.71 -20.99 22.09
CA GLN A 447 -2.80 -20.25 22.75
C GLN A 447 -3.15 -18.93 22.04
N LEU A 448 -2.17 -18.25 21.45
CA LEU A 448 -2.29 -17.04 20.62
C LEU A 448 -2.88 -17.34 19.24
N GLU A 449 -3.59 -18.47 19.13
CA GLU A 449 -4.29 -18.94 17.94
C GLU A 449 -3.45 -19.28 16.70
N PHE A 450 -2.15 -18.96 16.63
CA PHE A 450 -1.29 -19.23 15.47
C PHE A 450 -1.29 -20.70 15.00
N GLY A 451 -1.50 -21.67 15.90
CA GLY A 451 -1.58 -23.09 15.58
C GLY A 451 -2.85 -23.54 14.83
N HIS A 452 -3.85 -22.66 14.69
CA HIS A 452 -5.17 -22.96 14.12
C HIS A 452 -5.47 -22.20 12.82
N TYR A 453 -4.49 -21.48 12.28
CA TYR A 453 -4.64 -20.65 11.10
C TYR A 453 -3.80 -21.14 9.92
N ASP A 454 -4.40 -21.08 8.73
CA ASP A 454 -3.77 -21.53 7.49
C ASP A 454 -2.81 -20.47 6.92
N HIS A 455 -3.04 -19.21 7.28
CA HIS A 455 -2.30 -18.06 6.79
C HIS A 455 -2.12 -17.00 7.88
N VAL A 456 -0.99 -16.29 7.79
CA VAL A 456 -0.73 -15.07 8.56
C VAL A 456 -0.46 -13.94 7.59
N PHE A 457 -1.18 -12.85 7.73
CA PHE A 457 -0.88 -11.62 6.99
C PHE A 457 -0.22 -10.65 7.96
N MET A 458 0.96 -10.14 7.62
CA MET A 458 1.73 -9.32 8.56
C MET A 458 2.43 -8.14 7.91
N ASP A 459 2.69 -7.13 8.73
CA ASP A 459 3.68 -6.10 8.48
C ASP A 459 4.45 -5.78 9.77
N ALA A 460 5.45 -4.93 9.62
CA ALA A 460 6.22 -4.41 10.75
C ALA A 460 6.26 -2.89 10.70
N GLU A 461 6.22 -2.27 11.87
CA GLU A 461 6.32 -0.83 12.02
C GLU A 461 7.39 -0.47 13.05
N SER A 462 8.01 0.70 12.86
CA SER A 462 8.86 1.33 13.85
C SER A 462 8.27 2.68 14.25
N ALA A 463 8.40 3.03 15.52
CA ALA A 463 7.99 4.33 16.02
C ALA A 463 9.05 4.93 16.92
N PHE A 464 9.11 6.26 16.98
CA PHE A 464 9.94 7.02 17.90
C PHE A 464 9.07 7.97 18.69
N ASN A 465 9.14 7.87 20.03
CA ASN A 465 8.20 8.56 20.93
C ASN A 465 6.73 8.34 20.52
N SER A 466 6.39 7.09 20.20
CA SER A 466 5.06 6.66 19.75
C SER A 466 4.56 7.28 18.42
N HIS A 467 5.42 7.98 17.68
CA HIS A 467 5.13 8.42 16.32
C HIS A 467 5.70 7.43 15.31
N LEU A 468 4.86 6.90 14.42
CA LEU A 468 5.26 6.01 13.34
C LEU A 468 6.37 6.66 12.49
N ILE A 469 7.54 6.02 12.43
CA ILE A 469 8.63 6.42 11.55
C ILE A 469 8.56 5.60 10.28
N ASP A 470 8.57 4.27 10.41
CA ASP A 470 8.67 3.36 9.28
C ASP A 470 7.63 2.25 9.32
N LYS A 471 7.30 1.73 8.14
CA LYS A 471 6.29 0.69 7.94
C LYS A 471 6.65 -0.15 6.73
N THR A 472 6.71 -1.45 6.93
CA THR A 472 6.92 -2.39 5.84
C THR A 472 5.63 -2.68 5.06
N ALA A 473 5.77 -3.18 3.83
CA ALA A 473 4.63 -3.68 3.08
C ALA A 473 3.98 -4.88 3.79
N TRP A 474 2.65 -4.92 3.81
CA TRP A 474 1.93 -6.12 4.26
C TRP A 474 2.23 -7.31 3.34
N ARG A 475 2.56 -8.46 3.94
CA ARG A 475 2.89 -9.71 3.22
C ARG A 475 2.09 -10.88 3.77
N MET A 476 1.58 -11.70 2.84
CA MET A 476 0.94 -12.97 3.17
C MET A 476 2.03 -14.01 3.42
N ILE A 477 1.84 -14.77 4.48
CA ILE A 477 2.75 -15.81 4.94
C ILE A 477 1.96 -17.11 5.02
N GLY A 478 2.36 -18.07 4.19
CA GLY A 478 1.91 -19.45 4.33
C GLY A 478 2.53 -20.09 5.56
N THR A 479 1.70 -20.68 6.42
CA THR A 479 2.15 -21.43 7.61
C THR A 479 2.28 -22.94 7.37
N ARG A 480 2.04 -23.40 6.14
CA ARG A 480 2.07 -24.81 5.71
C ARG A 480 2.89 -25.06 4.46
#